data_AF-A0A933PDJ5-F1
#
_entry.id   AF-A0A933PDJ5-F1
#
_cell.length_a   1.000
_cell.length_b   1.000
_cell.length_c   1.000
_cell.angle_alpha   90.00
_cell.angle_beta   90.00
_cell.angle_gamma   90.00
#
_symmetry.space_group_name_H-M   'P 1'
#
loop_
_entity.id
_entity.type
_entity.pdbx_description
1 polymer ?
#
loop_
_entity_poly.entity_id
_entity_poly.type
_entity_poly.pdbx_seq_one_letter_code
_entity_poly.pdbx_strand_id
1 'polypeptide(L)'
;DAGALFEENGWRGYALPLLLRRYAPVTASVVLGLAWATWHYPVKYNALLDYGLAGGSAYLAAFTVKIVLLTVVITHFWQRVGGSTLLAIALHGLSNDAARLQGELLGDTARVAVLSELTISAPLAAVAGFLVWRTRGGLGRRSEP
;
A
#
# COMPACT_ATOMS: atom_id res chain seq x y z
N ASP A 1 14.43 -7.03 3.89
CA ASP A 1 13.47 -6.33 4.74
C ASP A 1 12.79 -7.33 5.69
N ALA A 2 13.02 -7.21 7.00
CA ALA A 2 12.41 -8.09 8.00
C ALA A 2 10.96 -7.69 8.32
N GLY A 3 10.59 -6.41 8.18
CA GLY A 3 9.21 -5.93 8.38
C GLY A 3 8.27 -6.55 7.36
N ALA A 4 8.65 -6.46 6.07
CA ALA A 4 7.90 -7.09 4.99
C ALA A 4 7.71 -8.60 5.20
N LEU A 5 8.74 -9.30 5.69
CA LEU A 5 8.65 -10.73 5.98
C LEU A 5 7.57 -11.04 7.03
N PHE A 6 7.55 -10.31 8.15
CA PHE A 6 6.60 -10.59 9.23
C PHE A 6 5.18 -10.09 8.94
N GLU A 7 5.04 -8.98 8.23
CA GLU A 7 3.74 -8.38 7.92
C GLU A 7 2.97 -9.16 6.85
N GLU A 8 3.61 -9.54 5.74
CA GLU A 8 2.91 -10.11 4.59
C GLU A 8 2.33 -11.50 4.86
N ASN A 9 2.88 -12.24 5.82
CA ASN A 9 2.30 -13.50 6.27
C ASN A 9 0.87 -13.32 6.80
N GLY A 10 0.62 -12.25 7.56
CA GLY A 10 -0.72 -11.91 8.03
C GLY A 10 -1.58 -11.29 6.94
N TRP A 11 -1.06 -10.28 6.23
CA TRP A 11 -1.87 -9.52 5.28
C TRP A 11 -2.19 -10.27 4.00
N ARG A 12 -1.18 -10.84 3.33
CA ARG A 12 -1.33 -11.51 2.03
C ARG A 12 -1.35 -13.04 2.16
N GLY A 13 -0.74 -13.58 3.21
CA GLY A 13 -0.80 -15.00 3.54
C GLY A 13 -2.13 -15.43 4.19
N TYR A 14 -2.84 -14.53 4.86
CA TYR A 14 -4.09 -14.87 5.56
C TYR A 14 -5.28 -13.96 5.22
N ALA A 15 -5.17 -12.64 5.45
CA ALA A 15 -6.32 -11.73 5.34
C ALA A 15 -6.82 -11.53 3.90
N LEU A 16 -5.91 -11.31 2.95
CA LEU A 16 -6.26 -11.08 1.54
C LEU A 16 -7.04 -12.27 0.91
N PRO A 17 -6.61 -13.54 1.05
CA PRO A 17 -7.38 -14.68 0.56
C PRO A 17 -8.83 -14.69 1.07
N LEU A 18 -9.05 -14.36 2.34
CA LEU A 18 -10.39 -14.33 2.94
C LEU A 18 -11.23 -13.17 2.40
N LEU A 19 -10.64 -11.99 2.22
CA LEU A 19 -11.32 -10.83 1.63
C LEU A 19 -11.70 -11.11 0.17
N LEU A 20 -10.82 -11.75 -0.60
CA LEU A 20 -11.09 -12.11 -1.99
C LEU A 20 -12.26 -13.09 -2.12
N ARG A 21 -12.53 -13.95 -1.13
CA ARG A 21 -13.72 -14.83 -1.15
C ARG A 21 -15.04 -14.07 -1.07
N ARG A 22 -15.04 -12.83 -0.56
CA ARG A 22 -16.25 -12.04 -0.30
C ARG A 22 -16.40 -10.82 -1.19
N TYR A 23 -15.30 -10.28 -1.69
CA TYR A 23 -15.26 -9.01 -2.41
C TYR A 23 -14.58 -9.13 -3.78
N ALA A 24 -14.89 -8.18 -4.66
CA ALA A 24 -14.12 -7.99 -5.89
C ALA A 24 -12.66 -7.62 -5.56
N PRO A 25 -11.68 -7.97 -6.40
CA PRO A 25 -10.26 -7.79 -6.08
C PRO A 25 -9.86 -6.35 -5.71
N VAL A 26 -10.38 -5.34 -6.41
CA VAL A 26 -10.16 -3.93 -6.04
C VAL A 26 -10.73 -3.62 -4.66
N THR A 27 -11.97 -4.01 -4.39
CA THR A 27 -12.61 -3.78 -3.08
C THR A 27 -11.86 -4.49 -1.95
N ALA A 28 -11.45 -5.75 -2.15
CA ALA A 28 -10.63 -6.49 -1.20
C ALA A 28 -9.29 -5.77 -0.95
N SER A 29 -8.66 -5.26 -2.00
CA SER A 29 -7.39 -4.52 -1.89
C SER A 29 -7.54 -3.21 -1.12
N VAL A 30 -8.63 -2.46 -1.36
CA VAL A 30 -8.90 -1.21 -0.65
C VAL A 30 -9.17 -1.47 0.82
N VAL A 31 -10.03 -2.44 1.15
CA VAL A 31 -10.32 -2.81 2.54
C VAL A 31 -9.05 -3.24 3.28
N LEU A 32 -8.25 -4.11 2.65
CA LEU A 32 -6.99 -4.56 3.23
C LEU A 32 -5.99 -3.41 3.39
N GLY A 33 -5.85 -2.55 2.38
CA GLY A 33 -4.95 -1.41 2.42
C GLY A 33 -5.31 -0.41 3.53
N LEU A 34 -6.61 -0.17 3.75
CA LEU A 34 -7.07 0.66 4.86
C LEU A 34 -6.75 0.03 6.22
N ALA A 35 -7.06 -1.26 6.39
CA ALA A 35 -6.72 -1.98 7.62
C ALA A 35 -5.21 -1.93 7.90
N TRP A 36 -4.41 -2.18 6.87
CA TRP A 36 -2.96 -2.16 6.97
C TRP A 36 -2.39 -0.76 7.24
N ALA A 37 -2.93 0.29 6.61
CA ALA A 37 -2.54 1.67 6.89
C ALA A 37 -2.85 2.07 8.33
N THR A 38 -4.06 1.76 8.81
CA THR A 38 -4.47 2.08 10.19
C THR A 38 -3.66 1.32 11.24
N TRP A 39 -3.19 0.10 10.95
CA TRP A 39 -2.28 -0.63 11.83
C TRP A 39 -0.95 0.12 12.07
N HIS A 40 -0.51 0.98 11.13
CA HIS A 40 0.68 1.81 11.30
C HIS A 40 0.44 3.12 12.05
N TYR A 41 -0.81 3.52 12.29
CA TYR A 41 -1.09 4.82 12.90
C TYR A 41 -0.50 4.99 14.31
N PRO A 42 -0.51 3.97 15.20
CA PRO A 42 0.10 4.10 16.52
C PRO A 42 1.59 4.45 16.47
N VAL A 43 2.36 3.80 15.59
CA VAL A 43 3.80 4.08 15.44
C VAL A 43 4.06 5.40 14.69
N LYS A 44 3.09 5.90 13.94
CA LYS A 44 3.13 7.19 13.23
C LYS A 44 2.49 8.34 14.00
N TYR A 45 2.09 8.13 15.26
CA TYR A 45 1.38 9.12 16.06
C TYR A 45 2.14 10.44 16.21
N ASN A 46 3.48 10.41 16.22
CA ASN A 46 4.33 11.61 16.31
C ASN A 46 4.02 12.65 15.22
N ALA A 47 3.53 12.24 14.04
CA ALA A 47 3.13 13.20 13.00
C ALA A 47 2.04 14.19 13.49
N LEU A 48 1.16 13.76 14.40
CA LEU A 48 0.15 14.65 15.00
C LEU A 48 0.76 15.63 16.02
N LEU A 49 1.89 15.26 16.64
CA LEU A 49 2.63 16.10 17.57
C LEU A 49 3.51 17.10 16.82
N ASP A 50 4.26 16.61 15.83
CA ASP A 50 5.26 17.38 15.08
C ASP A 50 4.61 18.39 14.12
N TYR A 51 3.46 18.03 13.53
CA TYR A 51 2.79 18.84 12.50
C TYR A 51 1.44 19.40 12.93
N GLY A 52 1.05 19.19 14.20
CA GLY A 52 -0.28 19.49 14.72
C GLY A 52 -1.39 18.64 14.09
N LEU A 53 -2.62 18.81 14.57
CA LEU A 53 -3.75 17.97 14.15
C LEU A 53 -3.98 18.03 12.63
N ALA A 54 -3.99 19.22 12.03
CA ALA A 54 -4.26 19.39 10.60
C ALA A 54 -3.13 18.83 9.73
N GLY A 55 -1.88 19.20 10.02
CA GLY A 55 -0.72 18.76 9.24
C GLY A 55 -0.46 17.25 9.39
N GLY A 56 -0.54 16.73 10.60
CA GLY A 56 -0.40 15.30 10.88
C GLY A 56 -1.52 14.47 10.25
N SER A 57 -2.76 14.97 10.27
CA SER A 57 -3.89 14.30 9.60
C SER A 57 -3.72 14.27 8.08
N ALA A 58 -3.23 15.36 7.48
CA ALA A 58 -2.91 15.40 6.05
C ALA A 58 -1.79 14.40 5.70
N TYR A 59 -0.76 14.30 6.55
CA TYR A 59 0.32 13.32 6.40
C TYR A 59 -0.22 11.87 6.47
N LEU A 60 -1.02 11.54 7.49
CA LEU A 60 -1.60 10.20 7.64
C LEU A 60 -2.54 9.84 6.47
N ALA A 61 -3.27 10.82 5.94
CA ALA A 61 -4.11 10.62 4.75
C ALA A 61 -3.25 10.31 3.51
N ALA A 62 -2.19 11.07 3.25
CA ALA A 62 -1.26 10.81 2.15
C ALA A 62 -0.58 9.43 2.29
N PHE A 63 -0.12 9.09 3.49
CA PHE A 63 0.42 7.77 3.80
C PHE A 63 -0.60 6.64 3.55
N THR A 64 -1.87 6.84 3.90
CA THR A 64 -2.92 5.84 3.68
C THR A 64 -3.17 5.61 2.19
N VAL A 65 -3.21 6.67 1.39
CA VAL A 65 -3.34 6.57 -0.07
C VAL A 65 -2.20 5.71 -0.63
N LYS A 66 -0.95 5.97 -0.21
CA LYS A 66 0.21 5.15 -0.60
C LYS A 66 0.01 3.67 -0.31
N ILE A 67 -0.35 3.32 0.93
CA ILE A 67 -0.52 1.92 1.37
C ILE A 67 -1.65 1.22 0.61
N VAL A 68 -2.76 1.92 0.35
CA VAL A 68 -3.87 1.38 -0.46
C VAL A 68 -3.42 1.11 -1.90
N LEU A 69 -2.74 2.06 -2.53
CA LEU A 69 -2.21 1.91 -3.88
C LEU A 69 -1.23 0.74 -3.98
N LEU A 70 -0.29 0.64 -3.03
CA LEU A 70 0.64 -0.48 -2.94
C LEU A 70 -0.10 -1.81 -2.79
N THR A 71 -1.16 -1.85 -1.98
CA THR A 71 -1.97 -3.06 -1.79
C THR A 71 -2.65 -3.51 -3.08
N VAL A 72 -3.15 -2.58 -3.90
CA VAL A 72 -3.72 -2.89 -5.23
C VAL A 72 -2.67 -3.51 -6.14
N VAL A 73 -1.47 -2.94 -6.19
CA VAL A 73 -0.35 -3.43 -7.01
C VAL A 73 0.08 -4.83 -6.56
N ILE A 74 0.32 -5.02 -5.26
CA ILE A 74 0.69 -6.34 -4.71
C ILE A 74 -0.39 -7.37 -4.99
N THR A 75 -1.67 -7.03 -4.77
CA THR A 75 -2.79 -7.96 -5.01
C THR A 75 -2.83 -8.44 -6.45
N HIS A 76 -2.55 -7.56 -7.42
CA HIS A 76 -2.48 -7.95 -8.82
C HIS A 76 -1.44 -9.05 -9.07
N PHE A 77 -0.19 -8.78 -8.71
CA PHE A 77 0.89 -9.72 -8.96
C PHE A 77 0.76 -10.99 -8.12
N TRP A 78 0.30 -10.88 -6.87
CA TRP A 78 -0.01 -11.99 -6.00
C TRP A 78 -1.03 -12.94 -6.64
N GLN A 79 -2.13 -12.42 -7.21
CA GLN A 79 -3.11 -13.25 -7.93
C GLN A 79 -2.51 -13.89 -9.20
N ARG A 80 -1.65 -13.17 -9.93
CA ARG A 80 -1.03 -13.67 -11.17
C ARG A 80 -0.11 -14.87 -10.94
N VAL A 81 0.56 -14.93 -9.79
CA VAL A 81 1.47 -16.04 -9.42
C VAL A 81 0.83 -17.10 -8.53
N GLY A 82 -0.51 -17.14 -8.43
CA GLY A 82 -1.22 -18.18 -7.69
C GLY A 82 -1.20 -18.01 -6.17
N GLY A 83 -1.04 -16.78 -5.68
CA GLY A 83 -1.19 -16.47 -4.28
C GLY A 83 0.09 -16.56 -3.44
N SER A 84 1.26 -16.40 -4.05
CA SER A 84 2.55 -16.53 -3.37
C SER A 84 2.81 -15.37 -2.39
N THR A 85 2.86 -15.67 -1.09
CA THR A 85 3.28 -14.72 -0.03
C THR A 85 4.71 -14.24 -0.22
N LEU A 86 5.61 -15.07 -0.76
CA LEU A 86 7.01 -14.67 -1.02
C LEU A 86 7.09 -13.49 -2.01
N LEU A 87 6.22 -13.47 -3.03
CA LEU A 87 6.17 -12.34 -3.96
C LEU A 87 5.66 -11.07 -3.26
N ALA A 88 4.68 -11.20 -2.37
CA ALA A 88 4.19 -10.07 -1.59
C ALA A 88 5.29 -9.48 -0.69
N ILE A 89 6.06 -10.34 -0.02
CA ILE A 89 7.22 -9.96 0.80
C ILE A 89 8.24 -9.20 -0.05
N ALA A 90 8.58 -9.73 -1.24
CA ALA A 90 9.53 -9.09 -2.13
C ALA A 90 9.04 -7.72 -2.62
N LEU A 91 7.78 -7.61 -3.06
CA LEU A 91 7.22 -6.35 -3.55
C LEU A 91 7.09 -5.29 -2.44
N HIS A 92 6.69 -5.70 -1.24
CA HIS A 92 6.66 -4.80 -0.08
C HIS A 92 8.08 -4.33 0.25
N GLY A 93 9.04 -5.23 0.43
CA GLY A 93 10.43 -4.84 0.72
C GLY A 93 11.04 -3.92 -0.35
N LEU A 94 10.82 -4.24 -1.63
CA LEU A 94 11.23 -3.37 -2.74
C LEU A 94 10.59 -1.99 -2.65
N SER A 95 9.33 -1.87 -2.24
CA SER A 95 8.67 -0.57 -2.09
C SER A 95 9.27 0.26 -0.95
N ASN A 96 9.68 -0.38 0.14
CA ASN A 96 10.34 0.29 1.27
C ASN A 96 11.73 0.80 0.87
N ASP A 97 12.49 -0.01 0.14
CA ASP A 97 13.84 0.35 -0.32
C ASP A 97 13.81 1.39 -1.45
N ALA A 98 12.89 1.25 -2.41
CA ALA A 98 12.74 2.16 -3.54
C ALA A 98 12.29 3.57 -3.13
N ALA A 99 11.63 3.73 -1.98
CA ALA A 99 11.21 5.03 -1.48
C ALA A 99 12.39 6.00 -1.26
N ARG A 100 13.62 5.50 -1.11
CA ARG A 100 14.83 6.32 -1.00
C ARG A 100 15.45 6.70 -2.35
N LEU A 101 15.13 5.98 -3.43
CA LEU A 101 15.71 6.21 -4.76
C LEU A 101 15.19 7.48 -5.45
N GLN A 102 14.00 7.94 -5.06
CA GLN A 102 13.37 9.16 -5.58
C GLN A 102 13.99 10.47 -5.03
N GLY A 103 14.99 10.38 -4.14
CA GLY A 103 15.58 11.51 -3.46
C GLY A 103 14.77 11.97 -2.24
N GLU A 104 15.41 12.79 -1.40
CA GLU A 104 14.80 13.32 -0.18
C GLU A 104 14.46 14.79 -0.37
N LEU A 105 13.20 15.16 -0.09
CA LEU A 105 12.83 16.56 0.06
C LEU A 105 13.38 17.05 1.40
N LEU A 106 14.20 18.09 1.36
CA LEU A 106 14.81 18.65 2.57
C LEU A 106 13.81 19.52 3.34
N GLY A 107 13.74 19.32 4.66
CA GLY A 107 13.01 20.18 5.60
C GLY A 107 11.94 19.46 6.42
N ASP A 108 11.73 19.91 7.66
CA ASP A 108 10.92 19.20 8.66
C ASP A 108 9.50 19.76 8.81
N THR A 109 8.93 20.28 7.72
CA THR A 109 7.57 20.85 7.75
C THR A 109 6.52 19.83 7.35
N ALA A 110 5.29 20.00 7.85
CA ALA A 110 4.13 19.20 7.45
C ALA A 110 3.95 19.13 5.92
N ARG A 111 4.16 20.27 5.24
CA ARG A 111 4.08 20.36 3.78
C ARG A 111 5.09 19.44 3.10
N VAL A 112 6.34 19.45 3.56
CA VAL A 112 7.40 18.60 2.99
C VAL A 112 7.06 17.13 3.24
N ALA A 113 6.68 16.76 4.46
CA ALA A 113 6.29 15.38 4.78
C ALA A 113 5.13 14.86 3.91
N VAL A 114 4.08 15.67 3.72
CA VAL A 114 2.94 15.32 2.85
C VAL A 114 3.37 15.18 1.40
N LEU A 115 4.17 16.13 0.87
CA LEU A 115 4.64 16.08 -0.51
C LEU A 115 5.54 14.86 -0.76
N SER A 116 6.36 14.47 0.21
CA SER A 116 7.17 13.25 0.14
C SER A 116 6.29 12.00 -0.03
N GLU A 117 5.24 11.85 0.78
CA GLU A 117 4.30 10.72 0.67
C GLU A 117 3.53 10.72 -0.66
N LEU A 118 3.11 11.89 -1.14
CA LEU A 118 2.42 12.03 -2.43
C LEU A 118 3.34 11.72 -3.62
N THR A 119 4.61 12.10 -3.53
CA THR A 119 5.61 11.83 -4.59
C THR A 119 5.83 10.32 -4.73
N ILE A 120 5.93 9.58 -3.61
CA ILE A 120 6.00 8.10 -3.62
C ILE A 120 4.72 7.50 -4.20
N SER A 121 3.58 8.10 -3.87
CA SER A 121 2.26 7.61 -4.29
C SER A 121 2.01 7.79 -5.78
N ALA A 122 2.62 8.78 -6.44
CA ALA A 122 2.37 9.09 -7.85
C ALA A 122 2.64 7.92 -8.82
N PRO A 123 3.83 7.28 -8.83
CA PRO A 123 4.07 6.12 -9.69
C PRO A 123 3.19 4.93 -9.33
N LEU A 124 2.93 4.71 -8.03
CA LEU A 124 2.01 3.66 -7.58
C LEU A 124 0.58 3.92 -8.08
N ALA A 125 0.12 5.16 -8.09
CA ALA A 125 -1.19 5.55 -8.60
C ALA A 125 -1.30 5.29 -10.10
N ALA A 126 -0.27 5.63 -10.87
CA ALA A 126 -0.22 5.35 -12.30
C ALA A 126 -0.30 3.84 -12.58
N VAL A 127 0.50 3.03 -11.88
CA VAL A 127 0.50 1.57 -12.04
C VAL A 127 -0.81 0.96 -11.57
N ALA A 128 -1.30 1.32 -10.38
CA ALA A 128 -2.57 0.81 -9.85
C ALA A 128 -3.74 1.19 -10.76
N GLY A 129 -3.82 2.44 -11.21
CA GLY A 129 -4.84 2.91 -12.15
C GLY A 129 -4.80 2.15 -13.47
N PHE A 130 -3.62 1.97 -14.05
CA PHE A 130 -3.43 1.16 -15.26
C PHE A 130 -3.89 -0.29 -15.05
N LEU A 131 -3.50 -0.93 -13.94
CA LEU A 131 -3.89 -2.31 -13.63
C LEU A 131 -5.40 -2.45 -13.43
N VAL A 132 -6.03 -1.52 -12.70
CA VAL A 132 -7.49 -1.50 -12.48
C VAL A 132 -8.20 -1.35 -13.82
N TRP A 133 -7.79 -0.40 -14.66
CA TRP A 133 -8.36 -0.20 -15.99
C TRP A 133 -8.17 -1.43 -16.88
N ARG A 134 -6.94 -1.93 -16.99
CA ARG A 134 -6.58 -3.05 -17.87
C ARG A 134 -7.26 -4.35 -17.50
N THR A 135 -7.55 -4.55 -16.22
CA THR A 135 -8.19 -5.76 -15.68
C THR A 135 -9.69 -5.58 -15.40
N ARG A 136 -10.26 -4.40 -15.68
CA ARG A 136 -11.65 -4.05 -15.32
C ARG A 136 -11.95 -4.32 -13.84
N GLY A 137 -10.98 -4.03 -12.97
CA GLY A 137 -11.05 -4.27 -11.52
C GLY A 137 -10.84 -5.72 -11.08
N GLY A 138 -10.55 -6.66 -11.99
CA GLY A 138 -10.28 -8.06 -11.66
C GLY A 138 -8.88 -8.31 -11.08
N LEU A 139 -7.93 -7.38 -11.27
CA LEU A 139 -6.55 -7.47 -10.77
C LEU A 139 -5.89 -8.85 -10.99
N GLY A 140 -6.12 -9.48 -12.15
CA GLY A 140 -5.49 -10.77 -12.46
C GLY A 140 -6.18 -12.00 -11.86
N ARG A 141 -7.35 -11.86 -11.23
CA ARG A 141 -8.25 -12.97 -10.90
C ARG A 141 -8.51 -13.79 -12.17
N ARG A 142 -8.18 -15.08 -12.13
CA ARG A 142 -8.57 -16.01 -13.18
C ARG A 142 -10.07 -16.22 -13.07
N SER A 143 -10.80 -16.08 -14.17
CA SER A 143 -12.14 -16.66 -14.28
C SER A 143 -11.97 -18.17 -14.07
N GLU A 144 -12.70 -18.73 -13.10
CA GLU A 144 -12.79 -20.19 -13.02
C GLU A 144 -13.42 -20.70 -14.33
N PRO A 145 -12.89 -21.78 -14.92
CA PRO A 145 -13.47 -22.39 -16.12
C PRO A 145 -14.87 -22.97 -15.84
#